data_AF-D8T3J6-F1
#
_entry.id   AF-D8T3J6-F1
#
_cell.length_a   1.000
_cell.length_b   1.000
_cell.length_c   1.000
_cell.angle_alpha   90.00
_cell.angle_beta   90.00
_cell.angle_gamma   90.00
#
_symmetry.space_group_name_H-M   'P 1'
#
loop_
_entity.id
_entity.type
_entity.pdbx_description
1 polymer ?
#
loop_
_entity_poly.entity_id
_entity_poly.type
_entity_poly.pdbx_seq_one_letter_code
_entity_poly.pdbx_strand_id
1 'polypeptide(L)'
;MNSCLRGGVRLPAFPVFTWRTTAWNHWFLSLGLRHSAAFKLWFSCGALFGILAVLSSVLVLVWQMLLSLCRIFASAGSSQLNSSIVTPIVPGLNVPWSDVFYVMLGTSLAAGFHEVGHALGAGSEGVPVHHVAVFAFGAFVALSEDALELLSPWRLLRIYCAGVWHNAVVRELGLFPVSPPSEVRASCA
;
A
#
# COMPACT_ATOMS: atom_id res chain seq x y z
N MET A 1 3.66 2.81 43.60
CA MET A 1 4.99 2.45 43.07
C MET A 1 4.79 1.19 42.24
N ASN A 2 4.83 1.12 40.91
CA ASN A 2 5.32 1.98 39.81
C ASN A 2 4.46 1.60 38.57
N SER A 3 3.75 2.51 37.91
CA SER A 3 4.20 3.42 36.82
C SER A 3 4.34 2.74 35.45
N CYS A 4 3.64 3.29 34.45
CA CYS A 4 3.90 3.25 32.99
C CYS A 4 3.81 1.84 32.34
N LEU A 5 2.95 1.55 31.37
CA LEU A 5 2.84 2.17 30.04
C LEU A 5 1.44 1.89 29.47
N ARG A 6 0.57 2.90 29.43
CA ARG A 6 -0.64 2.90 28.57
C ARG A 6 -0.54 4.10 27.64
N GLY A 7 0.44 4.07 26.74
CA GLY A 7 0.49 4.92 25.55
C GLY A 7 -0.57 4.47 24.55
N GLY A 8 -1.84 4.54 24.94
CA GLY A 8 -2.95 4.37 24.00
C GLY A 8 -3.14 5.69 23.27
N VAL A 9 -2.70 5.77 22.02
CA VAL A 9 -3.06 6.85 21.09
C VAL A 9 -4.60 6.95 21.08
N ARG A 10 -5.12 7.97 21.78
CA ARG A 10 -6.53 8.35 21.70
C ARG A 10 -6.70 9.10 20.38
N LEU A 11 -7.02 8.36 19.31
CA LEU A 11 -7.49 8.96 18.07
C LEU A 11 -8.77 9.76 18.36
N PRO A 12 -8.91 11.00 17.84
CA PRO A 12 -10.09 11.82 18.04
C PRO A 12 -11.33 11.09 17.51
N ALA A 13 -12.44 11.23 18.26
CA ALA A 13 -13.72 10.56 18.05
C ALA A 13 -14.44 11.07 16.78
N PHE A 14 -13.97 10.66 15.61
CA PHE A 14 -14.85 10.54 14.46
C PHE A 14 -15.53 9.17 14.53
N PRO A 15 -16.85 9.05 14.34
CA PRO A 15 -17.54 7.77 14.37
C PRO A 15 -17.28 7.03 13.05
N VAL A 16 -16.02 6.75 12.76
CA VAL A 16 -15.65 5.76 11.76
C VAL A 16 -15.77 4.42 12.44
N PHE A 17 -16.61 3.54 11.90
CA PHE A 17 -16.78 2.18 12.40
C PHE A 17 -15.42 1.45 12.24
N THR A 18 -14.62 1.40 13.31
CA THR A 18 -13.31 0.74 13.32
C THR A 18 -13.47 -0.60 14.02
N TRP A 19 -13.44 -1.68 13.25
CA TRP A 19 -13.45 -3.03 13.82
C TRP A 19 -12.01 -3.46 14.09
N ARG A 20 -11.69 -3.73 15.35
CA ARG A 20 -10.35 -4.16 15.78
C ARG A 20 -10.38 -5.64 16.12
N THR A 21 -9.44 -6.40 15.56
CA THR A 21 -9.25 -7.81 15.89
C THR A 21 -7.81 -8.09 16.32
N THR A 22 -7.67 -8.90 17.36
CA THR A 22 -6.39 -9.41 17.87
C THR A 22 -6.26 -10.92 17.67
N ALA A 23 -7.30 -11.57 17.13
CA ALA A 23 -7.38 -13.03 17.04
C ALA A 23 -6.26 -13.64 16.18
N TRP A 24 -5.74 -12.86 15.22
CA TRP A 24 -4.75 -13.33 14.25
C TRP A 24 -3.30 -13.05 14.68
N ASN A 25 -3.09 -12.30 15.76
CA ASN A 25 -1.75 -11.83 16.16
C ASN A 25 -0.81 -13.01 16.45
N HIS A 26 -1.29 -14.03 17.16
CA HIS A 26 -0.50 -15.20 17.51
C HIS A 26 -0.21 -16.07 16.28
N TRP A 27 -1.13 -16.11 15.31
CA TRP A 27 -0.94 -16.83 14.06
C TRP A 27 0.15 -16.17 13.20
N PHE A 28 0.08 -14.84 13.00
CA PHE A 28 1.10 -14.10 12.26
C PHE A 28 2.48 -14.19 12.91
N LEU A 29 2.55 -14.08 14.23
CA LEU A 29 3.81 -14.18 14.96
C LEU A 29 4.41 -15.59 14.87
N SER A 30 3.61 -16.63 15.12
CA SER A 30 4.09 -18.02 15.04
C SER A 30 4.53 -18.40 13.63
N LEU A 31 3.79 -17.98 12.60
CA LEU A 31 4.15 -18.22 11.20
C LEU A 31 5.42 -17.46 10.81
N GLY A 32 5.51 -16.18 11.17
CA GLY A 32 6.66 -15.32 10.91
C GLY A 32 7.94 -15.83 11.55
N LEU A 33 7.86 -16.33 12.79
CA LEU A 33 8.99 -16.94 13.48
C LEU A 33 9.39 -18.29 12.87
N ARG A 34 8.40 -19.16 12.59
CA ARG A 34 8.64 -20.51 12.04
C ARG A 34 9.33 -20.48 10.68
N HIS A 35 9.00 -19.52 9.82
CA HIS A 35 9.59 -19.37 8.48
C HIS A 35 10.41 -18.08 8.34
N SER A 36 11.00 -17.61 9.44
CA SER A 36 11.68 -16.31 9.50
C SER A 36 12.78 -16.12 8.45
N ALA A 37 13.58 -17.14 8.15
CA ALA A 37 14.61 -17.05 7.12
C ALA A 37 14.03 -16.87 5.71
N ALA A 38 13.00 -17.63 5.36
CA ALA A 38 12.33 -17.53 4.06
C ALA A 38 11.63 -16.18 3.90
N PHE A 39 10.92 -15.72 4.94
CA PHE A 39 10.26 -14.42 4.92
C PHE A 39 11.27 -13.27 4.85
N LYS A 40 12.37 -13.31 5.60
CA LYS A 40 13.42 -12.28 5.53
C LYS A 40 14.02 -12.18 4.13
N LEU A 41 14.27 -13.31 3.47
CA LEU A 41 14.76 -13.31 2.09
C LEU A 41 13.72 -12.71 1.13
N TRP A 42 12.48 -13.18 1.22
CA TRP A 42 11.35 -12.69 0.42
C TRP A 42 11.14 -11.18 0.57
N PHE A 43 11.11 -10.68 1.80
CA PHE A 43 10.95 -9.25 2.08
C PHE A 43 12.19 -8.43 1.76
N SER A 44 13.38 -9.03 1.71
CA SER A 44 14.58 -8.34 1.20
C SER A 44 14.47 -8.06 -0.30
N CYS A 45 13.93 -8.99 -1.07
CA CYS A 45 13.59 -8.75 -2.48
C CYS A 45 12.55 -7.64 -2.62
N GLY A 46 11.52 -7.67 -1.77
CA GLY A 46 10.51 -6.60 -1.71
C GLY A 46 11.08 -5.22 -1.36
N ALA A 47 12.07 -5.15 -0.46
CA ALA A 47 12.76 -3.90 -0.12
C ALA A 47 13.56 -3.33 -1.30
N LEU A 48 14.28 -4.19 -2.03
CA LEU A 48 14.99 -3.78 -3.25
C LEU A 48 14.02 -3.27 -4.31
N PHE A 49 12.91 -3.99 -4.53
CA PHE A 49 11.84 -3.55 -5.42
C PHE A 49 11.28 -2.19 -5.00
N GLY A 50 11.01 -2.00 -3.70
CA GLY A 50 10.53 -0.73 -3.15
C GLY A 50 11.49 0.43 -3.41
N ILE A 51 12.80 0.24 -3.20
CA ILE A 51 13.82 1.26 -3.50
C ILE A 51 13.77 1.63 -4.98
N LEU A 52 13.79 0.64 -5.87
CA LEU A 52 13.75 0.89 -7.32
C LEU A 52 12.47 1.58 -7.75
N ALA A 53 11.33 1.20 -7.17
CA ALA A 53 10.04 1.81 -7.46
C ALA A 53 10.00 3.28 -7.02
N VAL A 54 10.53 3.61 -5.85
CA VAL A 54 10.62 5.00 -5.36
C VAL A 54 11.60 5.81 -6.22
N LEU A 55 12.76 5.26 -6.58
CA LEU A 55 13.69 5.94 -7.48
C LEU A 55 13.05 6.21 -8.85
N SER A 56 12.38 5.20 -9.42
CA SER A 56 11.68 5.33 -10.70
C SER A 56 10.56 6.38 -10.64
N SER A 57 9.77 6.40 -9.56
CA SER A 57 8.67 7.37 -9.43
C SER A 57 9.18 8.80 -9.32
N VAL A 58 10.23 9.05 -8.54
CA VAL A 58 10.85 10.38 -8.44
C VAL A 58 11.40 10.83 -9.80
N LEU A 59 12.06 9.94 -10.54
CA LEU A 59 12.56 10.27 -11.88
C LEU A 59 11.43 10.62 -12.86
N VAL A 60 10.34 9.85 -12.86
CA VAL A 60 9.16 10.12 -13.70
C VAL A 60 8.51 11.44 -13.32
N LEU A 61 8.36 11.72 -12.03
CA LEU A 61 7.77 12.98 -11.54
C LEU A 61 8.65 14.19 -11.90
N VAL A 62 9.96 14.10 -11.74
CA VAL A 62 10.89 15.15 -12.15
C VAL A 62 10.86 15.34 -13.68
N TRP A 63 10.86 14.25 -14.44
CA TRP A 63 10.72 14.31 -15.90
C TRP A 63 9.42 15.00 -16.33
N GLN A 64 8.30 14.67 -15.69
CA GLN A 64 7.01 15.31 -15.95
C GLN A 64 7.01 16.80 -15.59
N MET A 65 7.64 17.16 -14.46
CA MET A 65 7.79 18.55 -14.05
C MET A 65 8.58 19.33 -15.11
N LEU A 66 9.75 18.82 -15.53
CA LEU A 66 10.59 19.47 -16.53
C LEU A 66 9.89 19.58 -17.88
N LEU A 67 9.22 18.52 -18.33
CA LEU A 67 8.44 18.53 -19.57
C LEU A 67 7.31 19.57 -19.51
N SER A 68 6.62 19.68 -18.38
CA SER A 68 5.56 20.68 -18.17
C SER A 68 6.11 22.10 -18.26
N LEU A 69 7.27 22.36 -17.64
CA LEU A 69 7.96 23.65 -17.73
C LEU A 69 8.38 23.97 -19.17
N CYS A 70 9.05 23.03 -19.85
CA CYS A 70 9.46 23.20 -21.24
C CYS A 70 8.25 23.51 -22.16
N ARG A 71 7.11 22.85 -21.95
CA ARG A 71 5.88 23.10 -22.73
C ARG A 71 5.34 24.51 -22.50
N ILE A 72 5.34 25.01 -21.26
CA ILE A 72 4.89 26.37 -20.92
C ILE A 72 5.78 27.42 -21.59
N PHE A 73 7.11 27.23 -21.58
CA PHE A 73 8.04 28.17 -22.19
C PHE A 73 8.11 28.07 -23.72
N ALA A 74 7.92 26.87 -24.30
CA ALA A 74 7.97 26.66 -25.74
C ALA A 74 6.64 26.98 -26.45
N SER A 75 5.50 26.89 -25.75
CA SER A 75 4.17 27.08 -26.32
C SER A 75 3.61 28.43 -25.90
N ALA A 76 3.94 29.50 -26.63
CA ALA A 76 3.24 30.79 -26.53
C ALA A 76 1.78 30.74 -27.06
N GLY A 77 1.10 29.57 -27.09
CA GLY A 77 -0.26 29.49 -27.61
C GLY A 77 -0.92 28.12 -27.86
N SER A 78 -0.34 26.98 -27.50
CA SER A 78 -0.98 25.67 -27.74
C SER A 78 -1.18 24.85 -26.45
N SER A 79 -2.42 24.88 -25.96
CA SER A 79 -2.94 24.14 -24.82
C SER A 79 -3.20 22.67 -25.15
N GLN A 80 -2.14 21.85 -25.23
CA GLN A 80 -2.30 20.39 -25.13
C GLN A 80 -1.77 19.89 -23.77
N LEU A 81 -2.62 19.99 -22.76
CA LEU A 81 -2.38 19.57 -21.36
C LEU A 81 -2.84 18.13 -21.06
N ASN A 82 -2.99 17.26 -22.06
CA ASN A 82 -3.70 15.98 -21.89
C ASN A 82 -2.78 14.74 -21.87
N SER A 83 -1.63 14.80 -21.18
CA SER A 83 -0.78 13.60 -21.05
C SER A 83 -0.09 13.51 -19.69
N SER A 84 -0.83 13.70 -18.60
CA SER A 84 -0.36 13.23 -17.29
C SER A 84 -0.41 11.71 -17.27
N ILE A 85 0.74 11.04 -17.12
CA ILE A 85 0.83 9.57 -17.00
C ILE A 85 0.21 9.10 -15.67
N VAL A 86 0.05 10.00 -14.69
CA VAL A 86 -0.59 9.74 -13.41
C VAL A 86 -1.83 10.62 -13.29
N THR A 87 -3.01 10.03 -13.48
CA THR A 87 -4.30 10.71 -13.30
C THR A 87 -4.92 10.30 -11.95
N PRO A 88 -5.24 11.26 -11.05
CA PRO A 88 -5.85 10.93 -9.76
C PRO A 88 -7.27 10.40 -9.97
N ILE A 89 -7.66 9.34 -9.27
CA ILE A 89 -9.03 8.80 -9.32
C ILE A 89 -9.98 9.75 -8.58
N VAL A 90 -10.89 10.39 -9.31
CA VAL A 90 -11.91 11.32 -8.83
C VAL A 90 -13.30 10.84 -9.28
N PRO A 91 -14.14 10.33 -8.34
CA PRO A 91 -15.51 9.92 -8.62
C PRO A 91 -16.32 10.99 -9.37
N GLY A 92 -17.00 10.58 -10.43
CA GLY A 92 -17.86 11.48 -11.23
C GLY A 92 -17.12 12.37 -12.23
N LEU A 93 -15.78 12.43 -12.20
CA LEU A 93 -14.97 13.10 -13.22
C LEU A 93 -14.25 12.11 -14.14
N ASN A 94 -13.45 11.19 -13.58
CA ASN A 94 -12.69 10.22 -14.37
C ASN A 94 -13.10 8.76 -14.12
N VAL A 95 -13.98 8.51 -13.14
CA VAL A 95 -14.57 7.20 -12.88
C VAL A 95 -16.08 7.35 -12.71
N PRO A 96 -16.91 6.60 -13.47
CA PRO A 96 -18.37 6.61 -13.33
C PRO A 96 -18.82 6.24 -11.91
N TRP A 97 -19.95 6.79 -11.45
CA TRP A 97 -20.49 6.48 -10.12
C TRP A 97 -20.79 4.98 -9.91
N SER A 98 -21.09 4.24 -10.98
CA SER A 98 -21.27 2.78 -10.94
C SER A 98 -20.00 2.05 -10.50
N ASP A 99 -18.83 2.59 -10.86
CA ASP A 99 -17.55 1.92 -10.72
C ASP A 99 -16.87 2.29 -9.40
N VAL A 100 -17.29 3.39 -8.77
CA VAL A 100 -16.79 3.85 -7.47
C VAL A 100 -16.89 2.75 -6.42
N PHE A 101 -18.01 2.02 -6.36
CA PHE A 101 -18.17 0.93 -5.39
C PHE A 101 -17.14 -0.19 -5.62
N TYR A 102 -16.89 -0.57 -6.88
CA TYR A 102 -15.90 -1.59 -7.22
C TYR A 102 -14.47 -1.13 -6.91
N VAL A 103 -14.14 0.14 -7.20
CA VAL A 103 -12.85 0.73 -6.83
C VAL A 103 -12.68 0.74 -5.32
N MET A 104 -13.69 1.18 -4.57
CA MET A 104 -13.65 1.18 -3.11
C MET A 104 -13.46 -0.23 -2.54
N LEU A 105 -14.21 -1.22 -3.03
CA LEU A 105 -14.07 -2.61 -2.61
C LEU A 105 -12.70 -3.18 -2.96
N GLY A 106 -12.23 -2.95 -4.18
CA GLY A 106 -10.91 -3.40 -4.64
C GLY A 106 -9.78 -2.80 -3.81
N THR A 107 -9.84 -1.48 -3.55
CA THR A 107 -8.87 -0.79 -2.69
C THR A 107 -8.92 -1.30 -1.25
N SER A 108 -10.11 -1.62 -0.72
CA SER A 108 -10.25 -2.19 0.63
C SER A 108 -9.58 -3.55 0.75
N LEU A 109 -9.80 -4.43 -0.24
CA LEU A 109 -9.17 -5.75 -0.28
C LEU A 109 -7.65 -5.62 -0.45
N ALA A 110 -7.21 -4.76 -1.36
CA ALA A 110 -5.79 -4.47 -1.57
C ALA A 110 -5.14 -3.88 -0.30
N ALA A 111 -5.83 -3.02 0.45
CA ALA A 111 -5.37 -2.54 1.75
C ALA A 111 -5.28 -3.70 2.76
N GLY A 112 -6.27 -4.59 2.82
CA GLY A 112 -6.21 -5.79 3.66
C GLY A 112 -4.96 -6.64 3.40
N PHE A 113 -4.67 -6.94 2.13
CA PHE A 113 -3.46 -7.70 1.76
C PHE A 113 -2.16 -6.93 2.03
N HIS A 114 -2.16 -5.61 1.84
CA HIS A 114 -1.03 -4.74 2.16
C HIS A 114 -0.66 -4.84 3.63
N GLU A 115 -1.67 -4.72 4.50
CA GLU A 115 -1.52 -4.78 5.93
C GLU A 115 -1.10 -6.18 6.42
N VAL A 116 -1.61 -7.24 5.80
CA VAL A 116 -1.12 -8.62 6.04
C VAL A 116 0.38 -8.72 5.72
N GLY A 117 0.84 -8.08 4.65
CA GLY A 117 2.26 -8.01 4.32
C GLY A 117 3.09 -7.39 5.45
N HIS A 118 2.65 -6.25 6.00
CA HIS A 118 3.30 -5.62 7.15
C HIS A 118 3.32 -6.53 8.39
N ALA A 119 2.20 -7.19 8.70
CA ALA A 119 2.10 -8.11 9.83
C ALA A 119 3.07 -9.30 9.70
N LEU A 120 3.18 -9.88 8.51
CA LEU A 120 4.11 -10.98 8.22
C LEU A 120 5.58 -10.52 8.25
N GLY A 121 5.87 -9.34 7.71
CA GLY A 121 7.19 -8.72 7.77
C GLY A 121 7.63 -8.50 9.22
N ALA A 122 6.76 -7.89 10.02
CA ALA A 122 6.98 -7.67 11.45
C ALA A 122 7.17 -8.99 12.22
N GLY A 123 6.32 -9.99 11.98
CA GLY A 123 6.44 -11.31 12.59
C GLY A 123 7.76 -12.01 12.26
N SER A 124 8.28 -11.84 11.04
CA SER A 124 9.58 -12.40 10.65
C SER A 124 10.76 -11.75 11.38
N GLU A 125 10.63 -10.48 11.75
CA GLU A 125 11.61 -9.74 12.57
C GLU A 125 11.39 -9.89 14.08
N GLY A 126 10.36 -10.64 14.49
CA GLY A 126 10.01 -10.87 15.89
C GLY A 126 9.30 -9.70 16.56
N VAL A 127 8.73 -8.78 15.77
CA VAL A 127 7.97 -7.63 16.27
C VAL A 127 6.52 -8.05 16.52
N PRO A 128 5.98 -7.86 17.74
CA PRO A 128 4.60 -8.21 18.04
C PRO A 128 3.62 -7.25 17.34
N VAL A 129 2.57 -7.82 16.75
CA VAL A 129 1.44 -7.07 16.18
C VAL A 129 0.42 -6.80 17.29
N HIS A 130 0.02 -5.54 17.48
CA HIS A 130 -0.92 -5.18 18.55
C HIS A 130 -2.38 -5.42 18.13
N HIS A 131 -2.81 -4.90 16.99
CA HIS A 131 -4.16 -5.11 16.50
C HIS A 131 -4.23 -4.81 15.00
N VAL A 132 -5.11 -5.54 14.32
CA VAL A 132 -5.53 -5.21 12.95
C VAL A 132 -6.85 -4.46 13.04
N ALA A 133 -6.92 -3.27 12.45
CA ALA A 133 -8.11 -2.46 12.35
C ALA A 133 -8.61 -2.44 10.90
N VAL A 134 -9.90 -2.68 10.71
CA VAL A 134 -10.57 -2.48 9.42
C VAL A 134 -11.59 -1.37 9.60
N PHE A 135 -11.64 -0.43 8.66
CA PHE A 135 -12.57 0.70 8.67
C PHE A 135 -13.12 0.92 7.27
N ALA A 136 -14.44 0.89 7.11
CA ALA A 136 -15.17 1.14 5.84
C ALA A 136 -14.48 0.65 4.56
N PHE A 137 -13.55 1.44 3.99
CA PHE A 137 -12.83 1.15 2.75
C PHE A 137 -11.30 0.99 2.89
N GLY A 138 -10.81 0.71 4.10
CA GLY A 138 -9.40 0.61 4.42
C GLY A 138 -9.12 -0.37 5.56
N ALA A 139 -7.87 -0.81 5.63
CA ALA A 139 -7.35 -1.61 6.72
C ALA A 139 -6.06 -0.95 7.22
N PHE A 140 -5.73 -1.17 8.50
CA PHE A 140 -4.49 -0.74 9.11
C PHE A 140 -4.03 -1.76 10.14
N VAL A 141 -2.75 -2.12 10.14
CA VAL A 141 -2.13 -2.96 11.16
C VAL A 141 -1.30 -2.10 12.10
N ALA A 142 -1.71 -2.08 13.37
CA ALA A 142 -0.95 -1.42 14.43
C ALA A 142 0.21 -2.31 14.88
N LEU A 143 1.43 -1.87 14.56
CA LEU A 143 2.68 -2.46 15.02
C LEU A 143 3.15 -1.76 16.31
N SER A 144 4.02 -2.42 17.08
CA SER A 144 4.63 -1.82 18.26
C SER A 144 5.71 -0.80 17.86
N GLU A 145 5.44 0.49 18.07
CA GLU A 145 6.38 1.58 17.74
C GLU A 145 7.69 1.46 18.55
N ASP A 146 7.59 1.15 19.85
CA ASP A 146 8.76 0.92 20.73
C ASP A 146 9.68 -0.19 20.20
N ALA A 147 9.09 -1.26 19.65
CA ALA A 147 9.85 -2.36 19.07
C ALA A 147 10.44 -2.03 17.69
N LEU A 148 9.78 -1.14 16.92
CA LEU A 148 10.26 -0.70 15.60
C LEU A 148 11.46 0.25 15.72
N GLU A 149 11.48 1.13 16.72
CA GLU A 149 12.59 2.07 16.96
C GLU A 149 13.91 1.36 17.31
N LEU A 150 13.82 0.15 17.88
CA LEU A 150 14.97 -0.68 18.23
C LEU A 150 15.53 -1.47 17.04
N LEU A 151 14.86 -1.47 15.88
CA LEU A 151 15.30 -2.21 14.71
C LEU A 151 16.38 -1.48 13.92
N SER A 152 17.24 -2.24 13.25
CA SER A 152 18.16 -1.66 12.29
C SER A 152 17.40 -1.09 11.07
N PRO A 153 17.93 -0.05 10.41
CA PRO A 153 17.25 0.60 9.27
C PRO A 153 16.86 -0.37 8.16
N TRP A 154 17.67 -1.41 7.92
CA TRP A 154 17.38 -2.42 6.90
C TRP A 154 16.22 -3.36 7.27
N ARG A 155 16.07 -3.69 8.56
CA ARG A 155 14.91 -4.47 9.05
C ARG A 155 13.64 -3.65 8.95
N LEU A 156 13.73 -2.39 9.35
CA LEU A 156 12.63 -1.44 9.29
C LEU A 156 12.15 -1.24 7.84
N LEU A 157 13.09 -1.08 6.90
CA LEU A 157 12.76 -0.97 5.47
C LEU A 157 12.06 -2.22 4.93
N ARG A 158 12.48 -3.42 5.32
CA ARG A 158 11.77 -4.66 4.93
C ARG A 158 10.32 -4.65 5.38
N ILE A 159 10.07 -4.21 6.61
CA ILE A 159 8.70 -4.12 7.15
C ILE A 159 7.91 -3.06 6.37
N TYR A 160 8.45 -1.87 6.13
CA TYR A 160 7.77 -0.82 5.38
C TYR A 160 7.51 -1.17 3.91
N CYS A 161 8.40 -1.92 3.26
CA CYS A 161 8.19 -2.36 1.88
C CYS A 161 7.34 -3.63 1.78
N ALA A 162 7.07 -4.33 2.90
CA ALA A 162 6.37 -5.61 2.91
C ALA A 162 4.95 -5.54 2.31
N GLY A 163 4.21 -4.48 2.63
CA GLY A 163 2.84 -4.30 2.14
C GLY A 163 2.78 -4.02 0.64
N VAL A 164 3.63 -3.11 0.14
CA VAL A 164 3.72 -2.82 -1.31
C VAL A 164 4.13 -4.06 -2.10
N TRP A 165 5.10 -4.81 -1.58
CA TRP A 165 5.55 -6.06 -2.18
C TRP A 165 4.44 -7.12 -2.27
N HIS A 166 3.63 -7.28 -1.22
CA HIS A 166 2.48 -8.18 -1.24
C HIS A 166 1.47 -7.80 -2.32
N ASN A 167 1.14 -6.51 -2.44
CA ASN A 167 0.20 -6.06 -3.46
C ASN A 167 0.75 -6.26 -4.88
N ALA A 168 2.05 -6.03 -5.11
CA ALA A 168 2.69 -6.31 -6.39
C ALA A 168 2.58 -7.80 -6.75
N VAL A 169 2.86 -8.69 -5.81
CA VAL A 169 2.80 -10.14 -6.03
C VAL A 169 1.36 -10.63 -6.24
N VAL A 170 0.40 -10.15 -5.45
CA VAL A 170 -1.03 -10.50 -5.61
C VAL A 170 -1.55 -10.09 -6.99
N ARG A 171 -1.11 -8.93 -7.50
CA ARG A 171 -1.43 -8.48 -8.86
C ARG A 171 -0.83 -9.42 -9.92
N GLU A 172 0.46 -9.74 -9.82
CA GLU A 172 1.15 -10.60 -10.80
C GLU A 172 0.63 -12.05 -10.78
N LEU A 173 0.19 -12.56 -9.63
CA LEU A 173 -0.41 -13.89 -9.50
C LEU A 173 -1.85 -13.97 -10.06
N GLY A 174 -2.41 -12.89 -10.59
CA GLY A 174 -3.70 -12.90 -11.26
C GLY A 174 -4.91 -13.07 -10.34
N LEU A 175 -4.76 -12.87 -9.02
CA LEU A 175 -5.88 -12.87 -8.08
C LEU A 175 -6.84 -11.67 -8.28
N PHE A 176 -6.40 -10.66 -9.03
CA PHE A 176 -7.25 -9.60 -9.61
C PHE A 176 -7.14 -9.62 -11.13
N PRO A 177 -7.93 -10.46 -11.83
CA PRO A 177 -7.99 -10.39 -13.28
C PRO A 177 -8.65 -9.07 -13.68
N VAL A 178 -7.83 -8.09 -14.08
CA VAL A 178 -8.34 -6.94 -14.84
C VAL A 178 -8.60 -7.47 -16.25
N SER A 179 -9.77 -8.06 -16.46
CA SER A 179 -10.22 -8.36 -17.81
C SER A 179 -10.37 -7.04 -18.55
N PRO A 180 -9.68 -6.81 -19.68
CA PRO A 180 -9.94 -5.63 -20.49
C PRO A 180 -11.42 -5.65 -20.91
N PRO A 181 -12.14 -4.52 -20.85
CA PRO A 181 -13.51 -4.46 -21.32
C PRO A 181 -13.57 -4.92 -22.78
N SER A 182 -14.46 -5.88 -23.05
CA SER A 182 -14.60 -6.57 -24.34
C SER A 182 -15.21 -5.73 -25.46
N GLU A 183 -15.30 -4.40 -25.33
CA GLU A 183 -16.01 -3.55 -26.29
C GLU A 183 -15.17 -3.06 -27.48
N VAL A 184 -13.84 -3.18 -27.46
CA VAL A 184 -13.02 -2.64 -28.57
C VAL A 184 -12.90 -3.58 -29.78
N ARG A 185 -13.38 -4.83 -29.69
CA ARG A 185 -13.24 -5.81 -30.78
C ARG A 185 -14.39 -5.78 -31.82
N ALA A 186 -15.39 -4.93 -31.65
CA ALA A 186 -16.59 -4.91 -32.51
C ALA A 186 -16.60 -3.83 -33.61
N SER A 187 -15.61 -2.93 -33.71
CA SER A 187 -15.64 -1.82 -34.68
C SER A 187 -14.71 -1.99 -35.90
N CYS A 188 -14.11 -3.17 -36.08
CA CYS A 188 -13.36 -3.53 -37.28
C CYS A 188 -14.05 -4.72 -37.98
N ALA A 189 -15.23 -4.50 -38.53
CA ALA A 189 -15.84 -5.33 -39.57
C ALA A 189 -16.79 -4.46 -40.40
#